data_AF-A0A7W5G6Y3-F1
#
_entry.id   AF-A0A7W5G6Y3-F1
#
_cell.length_a   1.000
_cell.length_b   1.000
_cell.length_c   1.000
_cell.angle_alpha   90.00
_cell.angle_beta   90.00
_cell.angle_gamma   90.00
#
_symmetry.space_group_name_H-M   'P 1'
#
loop_
_entity.id
_entity.type
_entity.pdbx_description
1 polymer ?
#
loop_
_entity_poly.entity_id
_entity_poly.type
_entity_poly.pdbx_seq_one_letter_code
_entity_poly.pdbx_strand_id
1 'polypeptide(L)'
;MIDIKTLTLLPQDELLQASTLEIEAGRRYRQLALSFLPYDADRSQRMTQLGIACEHRIDALKWAAESLGLGACVALPEALADRQGESNQGGGFFIVDDATAELVWQEALEAALEDQRFARRLLAVNGTPELERPLLEYARQKAAECDVLMACHAGHARQA
;
A
#
# COMPACT_ATOMS: atom_id res chain seq x y z
N MET A 1 -10.76 14.51 -32.99
CA MET A 1 -11.53 13.93 -31.87
C MET A 1 -10.70 12.78 -31.34
N ILE A 2 -9.96 13.01 -30.26
CA ILE A 2 -9.02 12.02 -29.72
C ILE A 2 -9.86 10.94 -29.03
N ASP A 3 -9.76 9.70 -29.48
CA ASP A 3 -10.41 8.56 -28.84
C ASP A 3 -9.64 8.27 -27.53
N ILE A 4 -10.17 8.75 -26.40
CA ILE A 4 -9.58 8.66 -25.05
C ILE A 4 -9.63 7.21 -24.49
N LYS A 5 -9.90 6.21 -25.34
CA LYS A 5 -10.33 4.89 -24.89
C LYS A 5 -9.30 4.05 -24.12
N THR A 6 -8.03 4.41 -24.10
CA THR A 6 -7.04 3.83 -23.19
C THR A 6 -5.78 4.67 -23.31
N LEU A 7 -5.56 5.60 -22.39
CA LEU A 7 -4.23 6.19 -22.23
C LEU A 7 -3.33 5.10 -21.66
N THR A 8 -2.64 4.40 -22.54
CA THR A 8 -1.61 3.43 -22.16
C THR A 8 -0.50 4.18 -21.46
N LEU A 9 -0.23 3.85 -20.19
CA LEU A 9 0.89 4.46 -19.48
C LEU A 9 2.20 3.86 -20.00
N LEU A 10 3.27 4.65 -19.90
CA LEU A 10 4.61 4.12 -20.12
C LEU A 10 4.94 3.16 -18.97
N PRO A 11 5.60 2.02 -19.24
CA PRO A 11 5.92 1.03 -18.21
C PRO A 11 6.77 1.60 -17.07
N GLN A 12 7.58 2.63 -17.36
CA GLN A 12 8.35 3.34 -16.35
C GLN A 12 7.44 4.08 -15.35
N ASP A 13 6.41 4.75 -15.85
CA ASP A 13 5.47 5.51 -15.02
C ASP A 13 4.60 4.55 -14.18
N GLU A 14 4.21 3.40 -14.75
CA GLU A 14 3.47 2.37 -14.05
C GLU A 14 4.26 1.81 -12.86
N LEU A 15 5.52 1.43 -13.11
CA LEU A 15 6.42 0.90 -12.07
C LEU A 15 6.73 1.94 -11.00
N LEU A 16 6.93 3.21 -11.38
CA LEU A 16 7.18 4.30 -10.45
C LEU A 16 5.96 4.56 -9.55
N GLN A 17 4.77 4.61 -10.12
CA GLN A 17 3.54 4.85 -9.37
C GLN A 17 3.22 3.66 -8.43
N ALA A 18 3.33 2.43 -8.91
CA ALA A 18 3.09 1.24 -8.09
C ALA A 18 4.06 1.16 -6.90
N SER A 19 5.36 1.40 -7.14
CA SER A 19 6.37 1.39 -6.08
C SER A 19 6.22 2.52 -5.08
N THR A 20 5.84 3.72 -5.52
CA THR A 20 5.57 4.85 -4.62
C THR A 20 4.42 4.53 -3.67
N LEU A 21 3.32 3.98 -4.18
CA LEU A 21 2.18 3.58 -3.36
C LEU A 21 2.53 2.48 -2.35
N GLU A 22 3.34 1.49 -2.73
CA GLU A 22 3.78 0.47 -1.79
C GLU A 22 4.68 1.02 -0.68
N ILE A 23 5.53 2.01 -0.99
CA ILE A 23 6.36 2.65 0.02
C ILE A 23 5.49 3.45 1.00
N GLU A 24 4.50 4.19 0.50
CA GLU A 24 3.56 4.95 1.33
C GLU A 24 2.70 4.03 2.19
N ALA A 25 2.14 2.96 1.62
CA ALA A 25 1.38 1.95 2.35
C ALA A 25 2.24 1.25 3.42
N GLY A 26 3.48 0.88 3.08
CA GLY A 26 4.40 0.24 4.03
C GLY A 26 4.72 1.15 5.22
N ARG A 27 4.93 2.45 4.97
CA ARG A 27 5.14 3.44 6.03
C ARG A 27 3.90 3.61 6.91
N ARG A 28 2.72 3.72 6.30
CA ARG A 28 1.43 3.78 6.99
C ARG A 28 1.30 2.58 7.93
N TYR A 29 1.50 1.37 7.45
CA TYR A 29 1.38 0.16 8.26
C TYR A 29 2.42 0.07 9.38
N ARG A 30 3.67 0.48 9.15
CA ARG A 30 4.68 0.54 10.24
C ARG A 30 4.29 1.55 11.32
N GLN A 31 3.80 2.72 10.92
CA GLN A 31 3.31 3.72 11.89
C GLN A 31 2.13 3.16 12.69
N LEU A 32 1.14 2.56 12.02
CA LEU A 32 -0.01 1.94 12.65
C LEU A 32 0.40 0.81 13.61
N ALA A 33 1.35 -0.04 13.21
CA ALA A 33 1.87 -1.09 14.07
C ALA A 33 2.40 -0.54 15.40
N LEU A 34 3.15 0.56 15.35
CA LEU A 34 3.67 1.23 16.54
C LEU A 34 2.56 1.90 17.35
N SER A 35 1.60 2.56 16.69
CA SER A 35 0.48 3.24 17.34
C SER A 35 -0.48 2.28 18.06
N PHE A 36 -0.71 1.08 17.51
CA PHE A 36 -1.55 0.03 18.11
C PHE A 36 -0.84 -0.79 19.18
N LEU A 37 0.50 -0.76 19.27
CA LEU A 37 1.28 -1.60 20.18
C LEU A 37 0.80 -1.59 21.65
N PRO A 38 0.49 -0.43 22.28
CA PRO A 38 0.01 -0.42 23.67
C PRO A 38 -1.48 -0.72 23.81
N TYR A 39 -2.24 -0.76 22.72
CA TYR A 39 -3.70 -0.84 22.72
C TYR A 39 -4.20 -2.23 22.33
N ASP A 40 -3.70 -2.78 21.21
CA ASP A 40 -4.10 -4.08 20.67
C ASP A 40 -2.91 -4.73 19.95
N ALA A 41 -2.31 -5.71 20.61
CA ALA A 41 -1.12 -6.42 20.12
C ALA A 41 -1.41 -7.22 18.83
N ASP A 42 -2.62 -7.76 18.68
CA ASP A 42 -3.00 -8.53 17.49
C ASP A 42 -3.12 -7.59 16.28
N ARG A 43 -3.74 -6.42 16.44
CA ARG A 43 -3.77 -5.38 15.39
C ARG A 43 -2.38 -4.88 15.06
N SER A 44 -1.55 -4.60 16.06
CA SER A 44 -0.15 -4.19 15.86
C SER A 44 0.64 -5.22 15.04
N GLN A 45 0.51 -6.50 15.37
CA GLN A 45 1.16 -7.59 14.64
C GLN A 45 0.68 -7.68 13.19
N ARG A 46 -0.62 -7.53 12.95
CA ARG A 46 -1.17 -7.56 11.58
C ARG A 46 -0.71 -6.38 10.74
N MET A 47 -0.63 -5.18 11.31
CA MET A 47 -0.04 -4.03 10.62
C MET A 47 1.43 -4.27 10.29
N THR A 48 2.18 -4.90 11.20
CA THR A 48 3.58 -5.29 10.93
C THR A 48 3.68 -6.25 9.74
N GLN A 49 2.80 -7.27 9.69
CA GLN A 49 2.75 -8.21 8.57
C GLN A 49 2.40 -7.54 7.24
N LEU A 50 1.46 -6.58 7.25
CA LEU A 50 1.12 -5.80 6.06
C LEU A 50 2.29 -4.91 5.60
N GLY A 51 3.01 -4.29 6.54
CA GLY A 51 4.22 -3.53 6.24
C GLY A 51 5.31 -4.38 5.56
N ILE A 52 5.54 -5.60 6.04
CA ILE A 52 6.45 -6.57 5.41
C ILE A 52 5.94 -6.99 4.03
N ALA A 53 4.63 -7.18 3.87
CA ALA A 53 4.05 -7.52 2.57
C ALA A 53 4.27 -6.41 1.53
N CYS A 54 4.24 -5.13 1.93
CA CYS A 54 4.63 -4.01 1.06
C CYS A 54 6.07 -4.15 0.56
N GLU A 55 7.02 -4.50 1.44
CA GLU A 55 8.42 -4.69 1.06
C GLU A 55 8.57 -5.81 0.02
N HIS A 56 7.95 -6.96 0.26
CA HIS A 56 7.97 -8.07 -0.70
C HIS A 56 7.35 -7.70 -2.05
N ARG A 57 6.31 -6.85 -2.07
CA ARG A 57 5.72 -6.34 -3.31
C ARG A 57 6.64 -5.41 -4.07
N ILE A 58 7.35 -4.53 -3.37
CA ILE A 58 8.38 -3.67 -3.99
C ILE A 58 9.47 -4.53 -4.61
N ASP A 59 9.95 -5.56 -3.91
CA ASP A 59 10.97 -6.47 -4.43
C ASP A 59 10.47 -7.24 -5.67
N ALA A 60 9.21 -7.69 -5.66
CA ALA A 60 8.61 -8.35 -6.82
C ALA A 60 8.47 -7.41 -8.03
N LEU A 61 8.05 -6.16 -7.81
CA LEU A 61 7.97 -5.14 -8.85
C LEU A 61 9.36 -4.80 -9.40
N LYS A 62 10.37 -4.68 -8.53
CA LYS A 62 11.76 -4.45 -8.89
C LYS A 62 12.31 -5.59 -9.75
N TRP A 63 12.08 -6.83 -9.34
CA TRP A 63 12.53 -7.99 -10.10
C TRP A 63 11.89 -8.06 -11.49
N ALA A 64 10.59 -7.78 -11.58
CA ALA A 64 9.89 -7.67 -12.87
C ALA A 64 10.48 -6.53 -13.74
N ALA A 65 10.74 -5.36 -13.15
CA ALA A 65 11.33 -4.22 -13.83
C ALA A 65 12.77 -4.49 -14.32
N GLU A 66 13.58 -5.16 -13.51
CA GLU A 66 14.97 -5.54 -13.85
C GLU A 66 15.02 -6.43 -15.09
N SER A 67 14.07 -7.35 -15.24
CA SER A 67 13.96 -8.21 -16.43
C SER A 67 13.74 -7.43 -17.74
N LEU A 68 13.26 -6.19 -17.63
CA LEU A 68 13.02 -5.25 -18.72
C LEU A 68 14.07 -4.15 -18.82
N GLY A 69 15.11 -4.18 -17.98
CA GLY A 69 16.10 -3.10 -17.87
C GLY A 69 15.55 -1.80 -17.25
N LEU A 70 14.38 -1.87 -16.59
CA LEU A 70 13.67 -0.73 -15.98
C LEU A 70 13.79 -0.70 -14.45
N GLY A 71 14.74 -1.45 -13.86
CA GLY A 71 14.89 -1.53 -12.40
C GLY A 71 15.07 -0.17 -11.71
N ALA A 72 15.62 0.83 -12.40
CA ALA A 72 15.76 2.20 -11.89
C ALA A 72 14.44 2.98 -11.79
N CYS A 73 13.36 2.51 -12.43
CA CYS A 73 12.04 3.13 -12.40
C CYS A 73 11.21 2.75 -11.18
N VAL A 74 11.67 1.77 -10.39
CA VAL A 74 11.07 1.43 -9.10
C VAL A 74 11.67 2.36 -8.04
N ALA A 75 10.83 3.17 -7.41
CA ALA A 75 11.26 4.11 -6.38
C ALA A 75 11.99 3.35 -5.26
N LEU A 76 13.15 3.87 -4.85
CA LEU A 76 13.86 3.34 -3.70
C LEU A 76 13.28 3.95 -2.42
N PRO A 77 13.10 3.17 -1.34
CA PRO A 77 12.63 3.67 -0.05
C PRO A 77 13.43 4.87 0.47
N GLU A 78 14.74 4.94 0.22
CA GLU A 78 15.59 6.06 0.66
C GLU A 78 15.25 7.38 -0.07
N ALA A 79 14.91 7.33 -1.36
CA ALA A 79 14.59 8.52 -2.16
C ALA A 79 13.30 9.21 -1.71
N LEU A 80 12.39 8.47 -1.06
CA LEU A 80 11.15 9.00 -0.48
C LEU A 80 11.29 9.31 1.02
N ALA A 81 12.40 8.94 1.67
CA ALA A 81 12.64 9.20 3.09
C ALA A 81 12.77 10.72 3.39
N ASP A 82 13.35 11.48 2.45
CA ASP A 82 13.54 12.93 2.58
C ASP A 82 12.22 13.74 2.57
N ARG A 83 11.10 13.16 2.12
CA ARG A 83 9.80 13.84 2.06
C ARG A 83 9.07 13.94 3.41
N GLN A 84 9.62 13.40 4.49
CA GLN A 84 8.89 13.14 5.74
C GLN A 84 9.34 13.95 6.96
N GLY A 85 10.06 15.05 6.77
CA GLY A 85 10.37 15.96 7.88
C GLY A 85 9.15 16.67 8.49
N GLU A 86 7.97 16.60 7.86
CA GLU A 86 6.85 17.49 8.15
C GLU A 86 5.50 16.75 8.18
N SER A 87 5.21 15.99 9.24
CA SER A 87 3.82 15.69 9.66
C SER A 87 3.78 14.85 10.94
N ASN A 88 4.33 15.37 12.03
CA ASN A 88 3.81 14.99 13.34
C ASN A 88 3.99 16.13 14.36
N GLN A 89 3.26 17.22 14.16
CA GLN A 89 3.15 18.29 15.15
C GLN A 89 1.72 18.28 15.71
N GLY A 90 1.47 17.48 16.75
CA GLY A 90 0.40 17.76 17.71
C GLY A 90 -0.51 16.62 18.17
N GLY A 91 -0.51 15.45 17.54
CA GLY A 91 -1.37 14.31 17.92
C GLY A 91 -0.59 13.19 18.60
N GLY A 92 -1.15 12.56 19.63
CA GLY A 92 -0.52 11.44 20.34
C GLY A 92 -0.10 10.32 19.38
N PHE A 93 1.15 9.86 19.50
CA PHE A 93 1.70 8.80 18.67
C PHE A 93 1.02 7.44 18.88
N PHE A 94 0.39 7.24 20.03
CA PHE A 94 -0.24 5.99 20.45
C PHE A 94 -1.76 6.12 20.55
N ILE A 95 -2.43 5.03 20.22
CA ILE A 95 -3.88 4.87 20.40
C ILE A 95 -4.15 4.57 21.87
N VAL A 96 -5.07 5.32 22.48
CA VAL A 96 -5.40 5.23 23.91
C VAL A 96 -6.88 4.96 24.19
N ASP A 97 -7.73 5.07 23.17
CA ASP A 97 -9.17 4.87 23.26
C ASP A 97 -9.74 4.30 21.95
N ASP A 98 -10.93 3.71 22.07
CA ASP A 98 -11.61 3.01 20.97
C ASP A 98 -12.02 3.93 19.82
N ALA A 99 -12.35 5.19 20.12
CA ALA A 99 -12.78 6.14 19.09
C ALA A 99 -11.63 6.50 18.17
N THR A 100 -10.45 6.75 18.75
CA THR A 100 -9.21 6.97 18.00
C THR A 100 -8.78 5.70 17.26
N ALA A 101 -8.90 4.53 17.89
CA ALA A 101 -8.60 3.25 17.26
C ALA A 101 -9.44 3.03 16.00
N GLU A 102 -10.73 3.30 16.10
CA GLU A 102 -11.70 3.12 15.01
C GLU A 102 -11.47 4.12 13.88
N LEU A 103 -11.25 5.39 14.20
CA LEU A 103 -10.96 6.43 13.20
C LEU A 103 -9.72 6.08 12.37
N VAL A 104 -8.61 5.78 13.06
CA VAL A 104 -7.34 5.44 12.43
C VAL A 104 -7.47 4.16 11.60
N TRP A 105 -8.29 3.21 12.05
CA TRP A 105 -8.58 1.99 11.30
C TRP A 105 -9.36 2.27 10.00
N GLN A 106 -10.39 3.12 10.08
CA GLN A 106 -11.20 3.51 8.92
C GLN A 106 -10.35 4.24 7.87
N GLU A 107 -9.50 5.17 8.29
CA GLU A 107 -8.55 5.87 7.41
C GLU A 107 -7.61 4.88 6.71
N ALA A 108 -7.08 3.90 7.44
CA ALA A 108 -6.20 2.88 6.87
C ALA A 108 -6.92 2.01 5.83
N LEU A 109 -8.18 1.62 6.11
CA LEU A 109 -8.99 0.82 5.20
C LEU A 109 -9.37 1.62 3.94
N GLU A 110 -9.77 2.87 4.09
CA GLU A 110 -10.09 3.75 2.96
C GLU A 110 -8.87 3.90 2.03
N ALA A 111 -7.70 4.19 2.59
CA ALA A 111 -6.47 4.29 1.82
C ALA A 111 -6.12 2.98 1.11
N ALA A 112 -6.27 1.82 1.77
CA ALA A 112 -6.04 0.52 1.15
C ALA A 112 -7.01 0.23 -0.01
N LEU A 113 -8.29 0.62 0.12
CA LEU A 113 -9.27 0.49 -0.95
C LEU A 113 -8.94 1.40 -2.14
N GLU A 114 -8.43 2.60 -1.90
CA GLU A 114 -7.93 3.50 -2.95
C GLU A 114 -6.72 2.89 -3.66
N ASP A 115 -5.75 2.37 -2.91
CA ASP A 115 -4.57 1.66 -3.42
C ASP A 115 -4.98 0.45 -4.27
N GLN A 116 -5.98 -0.32 -3.84
CA GLN A 116 -6.55 -1.44 -4.61
C GLN A 116 -7.21 -0.99 -5.91
N ARG A 117 -8.04 0.06 -5.86
CA ARG A 117 -8.66 0.63 -7.08
C ARG A 117 -7.60 1.12 -8.04
N PHE A 118 -6.53 1.73 -7.54
CA PHE A 118 -5.41 2.17 -8.33
C PHE A 118 -4.68 0.99 -8.98
N ALA A 119 -4.33 -0.05 -8.24
CA ALA A 119 -3.66 -1.25 -8.76
C ALA A 119 -4.47 -1.90 -9.90
N ARG A 120 -5.80 -1.95 -9.76
CA ARG A 120 -6.69 -2.44 -10.82
C ARG A 120 -6.68 -1.56 -12.06
N ARG A 121 -6.66 -0.23 -11.89
CA ARG A 121 -6.55 0.70 -13.03
C ARG A 121 -5.22 0.52 -13.75
N LEU A 122 -4.14 0.38 -12.99
CA LEU A 122 -2.79 0.22 -13.52
C LEU A 122 -2.67 -1.05 -14.38
N LEU A 123 -3.24 -2.18 -13.91
CA LEU A 123 -3.37 -3.37 -14.74
C LEU A 123 -4.20 -3.16 -16.01
N ALA A 124 -5.31 -2.41 -15.91
CA ALA A 124 -6.23 -2.20 -17.03
C ALA A 124 -5.67 -1.30 -18.14
N VAL A 125 -4.73 -0.40 -17.81
CA VAL A 125 -4.08 0.49 -18.77
C VAL A 125 -2.70 0.01 -19.21
N ASN A 126 -2.26 -1.16 -18.72
CA ASN A 126 -0.97 -1.75 -19.03
C ASN A 126 -0.82 -2.00 -20.54
N GLY A 127 0.20 -1.37 -21.12
CA GLY A 127 0.60 -1.56 -22.51
C GLY A 127 1.68 -2.60 -22.74
N THR A 128 2.28 -3.12 -21.67
CA THR A 128 3.49 -3.94 -21.70
C THR A 128 3.15 -5.38 -21.30
N PRO A 129 3.09 -6.33 -22.25
CA PRO A 129 2.70 -7.72 -21.97
C PRO A 129 3.55 -8.38 -20.89
N GLU A 130 4.84 -8.05 -20.82
CA GLU A 130 5.78 -8.60 -19.84
C GLU A 130 5.45 -8.17 -18.41
N LEU A 131 4.76 -7.03 -18.23
CA LEU A 131 4.28 -6.54 -16.94
C LEU A 131 2.89 -7.06 -16.58
N GLU A 132 2.15 -7.68 -17.50
CA GLU A 132 0.76 -8.07 -17.26
C GLU A 132 0.64 -9.03 -16.07
N ARG A 133 1.48 -10.07 -16.03
CA ARG A 133 1.47 -11.04 -14.93
C ARG A 133 1.93 -10.44 -13.59
N PRO A 134 3.06 -9.71 -13.50
CA PRO A 134 3.43 -8.98 -12.29
C PRO A 134 2.33 -8.04 -11.77
N LEU A 135 1.70 -7.26 -12.66
CA LEU A 135 0.66 -6.30 -12.28
C LEU A 135 -0.66 -6.97 -11.88
N LEU A 136 -0.98 -8.11 -12.49
CA LEU A 136 -2.12 -8.93 -12.07
C LEU A 136 -1.92 -9.47 -10.65
N GLU A 137 -0.73 -9.98 -10.35
CA GLU A 137 -0.39 -10.48 -9.02
C GLU A 137 -0.40 -9.35 -7.98
N TYR A 138 0.18 -8.20 -8.34
CA TYR A 138 0.13 -6.99 -7.53
C TYR A 138 -1.31 -6.58 -7.19
N ALA A 139 -2.20 -6.51 -8.18
CA ALA A 139 -3.61 -6.16 -7.97
C ALA A 139 -4.35 -7.18 -7.09
N ARG A 140 -4.04 -8.47 -7.21
CA ARG A 140 -4.58 -9.52 -6.34
C ARG A 140 -4.12 -9.36 -4.90
N GLN A 141 -2.84 -9.07 -4.69
CA GLN A 141 -2.29 -8.88 -3.35
C GLN A 141 -2.86 -7.63 -2.66
N LYS A 142 -3.10 -6.54 -3.40
CA LYS A 142 -3.84 -5.38 -2.87
C LYS A 142 -5.29 -5.69 -2.49
N ALA A 143 -5.96 -6.59 -3.21
CA ALA A 143 -7.28 -7.05 -2.81
C ALA A 143 -7.23 -7.85 -1.51
N ALA A 144 -6.27 -8.78 -1.39
CA ALA A 144 -6.07 -9.57 -0.17
C ALA A 144 -5.72 -8.69 1.04
N GLU A 145 -4.97 -7.60 0.85
CA GLU A 145 -4.70 -6.60 1.89
C GLU A 145 -5.99 -5.96 2.43
N CYS A 146 -6.91 -5.56 1.54
CA CYS A 146 -8.21 -5.03 1.94
C CYS A 146 -9.02 -6.09 2.71
N ASP A 147 -9.02 -7.34 2.26
CA ASP A 147 -9.71 -8.44 2.93
C ASP A 147 -9.20 -8.68 4.35
N VAL A 148 -7.86 -8.62 4.53
CA VAL A 148 -7.24 -8.67 5.86
C VAL A 148 -7.76 -7.54 6.73
N LEU A 149 -7.72 -6.29 6.24
CA LEU A 149 -8.17 -5.13 7.02
C LEU A 149 -9.64 -5.22 7.41
N MET A 150 -10.52 -5.61 6.48
CA MET A 150 -11.94 -5.80 6.77
C MET A 150 -12.18 -6.92 7.80
N ALA A 151 -11.46 -8.04 7.69
CA ALA A 151 -11.60 -9.15 8.62
C ALA A 151 -11.16 -8.79 10.04
N CYS A 152 -10.12 -7.98 10.20
CA CYS A 152 -9.66 -7.52 11.51
C CYS A 152 -10.66 -6.59 12.18
N HIS A 153 -11.29 -5.70 11.39
CA HIS A 153 -12.34 -4.81 11.88
C HIS A 153 -13.55 -5.60 12.38
N ALA A 154 -14.03 -6.56 11.59
CA ALA A 154 -15.17 -7.40 11.95
C ALA A 154 -14.91 -8.32 13.16
N GLY A 155 -13.65 -8.72 13.39
CA GLY A 155 -13.26 -9.51 14.57
C GLY A 155 -13.38 -8.74 15.88
N HIS A 156 -13.00 -7.46 15.88
CA HIS A 156 -13.09 -6.59 17.06
C HIS A 156 -14.55 -6.21 17.39
N ALA A 157 -15.38 -5.94 16.37
CA ALA A 157 -16.80 -5.64 16.56
C ALA A 157 -17.62 -6.78 17.20
N ARG A 158 -17.07 -7.99 17.28
CA ARG A 158 -17.69 -9.15 17.97
C ARG A 158 -17.19 -9.37 19.40
N GLN A 159 -16.13 -8.68 19.80
CA GLN A 159 -15.51 -8.81 21.13
C GLN A 159 -15.82 -7.62 22.05
N ALA A 160 -16.25 -6.48 21.49
CA ALA A 160 -16.84 -5.35 22.21
C ALA A 160 -18.34 -5.54 22.44
#